data_AF-A0A956GB59-F1
#
_entry.id   AF-A0A956GB59-F1
#
_cell.length_a   1.000
_cell.length_b   1.000
_cell.length_c   1.000
_cell.angle_alpha   90.00
_cell.angle_beta   90.00
_cell.angle_gamma   90.00
#
_symmetry.space_group_name_H-M   'P 1'
#
loop_
_entity.id
_entity.type
_entity.pdbx_description
1 polymer ?
#
loop_
_entity_poly.entity_id
_entity_poly.type
_entity_poly.pdbx_seq_one_letter_code
_entity_poly.pdbx_strand_id
1 'polypeptide(L)'
;MEPSPSRPLKTASSVVLAACGVGLLCAALMFALDLDRTDRGELNIFYYLYTHYEPALLIFSAVVLALLWYATSRGQSLGGLQRIERAVTAWPARRSVLCVAAAVLALCWVGTFVVYHNFPFSQDEYTVVFQSKILAHGELEAKLPAAWQGFGHAARPVFVTYDAAAHTYRSAYLPVYAAMRAALLLVGVPTLLNPLLAALTVLLLASTIKKLWPQATLQPLVGALLLATSSQFLVVAMSDYTMTAHLMLNLLWLRLHVGGSRWGRLALPWVGTVAMGLHAFVPHALFVAPFLLRYPRERRWAWTIYLALVYLGASVLWMWATRVVNPTIGPAAAAAFGLPGARQVLDFFATLPMLASWGSVATGVLALLALGRFRELPTPLKDAAYSAALTLAFYLFFLNNQGHGWGHRYFHPVLGNLVLLAIPGWQRLKSCVERERATSFLAVSLIMAVAITLPARCYQVEAVVGPFARTAEYIAAQKATVVMINPASVWYGQDVVRNDPYLGNKPKMLFPHRLTRRGFYELRRRGTVRLISQAELVKLGMFPTRRRR
;
A
#
# COMPACT_ATOMS: atom_id res chain seq x y z
N MET A 1 -15.16 43.87 6.69
CA MET A 1 -13.85 43.47 6.13
C MET A 1 -14.01 42.12 5.46
N GLU A 2 -14.07 42.08 4.13
CA GLU A 2 -14.03 40.80 3.41
C GLU A 2 -12.68 40.12 3.68
N PRO A 3 -12.66 38.82 4.06
CA PRO A 3 -11.40 38.12 4.28
C PRO A 3 -10.61 38.09 2.98
N SER A 4 -9.31 38.44 3.04
CA SER A 4 -8.41 38.36 1.88
C SER A 4 -8.57 37.00 1.18
N PRO A 5 -8.74 36.97 -0.16
CA PRO A 5 -8.99 35.75 -0.92
C PRO A 5 -7.86 34.69 -0.77
N SER A 6 -6.69 35.09 -0.27
CA SER A 6 -5.56 34.20 0.04
C SER A 6 -5.65 33.45 1.38
N ARG A 7 -6.55 33.85 2.30
CA ARG A 7 -6.65 33.26 3.65
C ARG A 7 -6.87 31.75 3.65
N PRO A 8 -7.76 31.16 2.82
CA PRO A 8 -7.97 29.71 2.80
C PRO A 8 -6.73 28.93 2.36
N LEU A 9 -6.00 29.44 1.35
CA LEU A 9 -4.75 28.83 0.88
C LEU A 9 -3.68 28.87 1.96
N LYS A 10 -3.56 30.00 2.67
CA LYS A 10 -2.63 30.12 3.81
C LYS A 10 -2.96 29.06 4.88
N THR A 11 -4.21 28.96 5.32
CA THR A 11 -4.61 27.98 6.34
C THR A 11 -4.32 26.54 5.90
N ALA A 12 -4.71 26.15 4.68
CA ALA A 12 -4.46 24.80 4.18
C ALA A 12 -2.96 24.49 4.09
N SER A 13 -2.15 25.43 3.60
CA SER A 13 -0.70 25.28 3.51
C SER A 13 -0.05 25.18 4.89
N SER A 14 -0.48 26.02 5.85
CA SER A 14 0.02 25.97 7.23
C SER A 14 -0.27 24.64 7.91
N VAL A 15 -1.43 24.01 7.65
CA VAL A 15 -1.74 22.68 8.21
C VAL A 15 -0.81 21.61 7.65
N VAL A 16 -0.53 21.63 6.33
CA VAL A 16 0.42 20.67 5.72
C VAL A 16 1.86 20.90 6.22
N LEU A 17 2.28 22.16 6.36
CA LEU A 17 3.58 22.51 6.94
C LEU A 17 3.70 22.06 8.40
N ALA A 18 2.65 22.27 9.20
CA ALA A 18 2.60 21.80 10.58
C ALA A 18 2.68 20.27 10.66
N ALA A 19 1.99 19.56 9.78
CA ALA A 19 2.12 18.11 9.67
C ALA A 19 3.57 17.69 9.35
N CYS A 20 4.24 18.36 8.41
CA CYS A 20 5.65 18.08 8.13
C CYS A 20 6.53 18.30 9.38
N GLY A 21 6.30 19.36 10.14
CA GLY A 21 6.99 19.62 11.41
C GLY A 21 6.75 18.54 12.46
N VAL A 22 5.51 18.07 12.61
CA VAL A 22 5.17 16.94 13.48
C VAL A 22 5.91 15.68 13.05
N GLY A 23 5.99 15.39 11.74
CA GLY A 23 6.73 14.24 11.23
C GLY A 23 8.22 14.29 11.54
N LEU A 24 8.84 15.47 11.42
CA LEU A 24 10.24 15.67 11.80
C LEU A 24 10.47 15.46 13.30
N LEU A 25 9.54 15.94 14.14
CA LEU A 25 9.58 15.68 15.58
C LEU A 25 9.44 14.19 15.90
N CYS A 26 8.53 13.48 15.22
CA CYS A 26 8.37 12.03 15.37
C CYS A 26 9.67 11.29 15.00
N ALA A 27 10.30 11.65 13.88
CA ALA A 27 11.58 11.05 13.47
C ALA A 27 12.68 11.30 14.50
N ALA A 28 12.81 12.52 15.01
CA ALA A 28 13.77 12.87 16.05
C ALA A 28 13.51 12.08 17.35
N LEU A 29 12.25 11.92 17.74
CA LEU A 29 11.87 11.14 18.92
C LEU A 29 12.17 9.64 18.73
N MET A 30 11.85 9.06 17.57
CA MET A 30 12.16 7.66 17.25
C MET A 30 13.66 7.39 17.31
N PHE A 31 14.47 8.29 16.77
CA PHE A 31 15.93 8.23 16.84
C PHE A 31 16.43 8.35 18.28
N ALA A 32 15.94 9.33 19.04
CA ALA A 32 16.33 9.54 20.44
C ALA A 32 15.94 8.35 21.36
N LEU A 33 14.89 7.62 21.00
CA LEU A 33 14.43 6.42 21.71
C LEU A 33 15.07 5.11 21.18
N ASP A 34 16.05 5.20 20.27
CA ASP A 34 16.72 4.04 19.66
C ASP A 34 15.75 3.05 18.97
N LEU A 35 14.60 3.53 18.47
CA LEU A 35 13.57 2.65 17.88
C LEU A 35 13.99 2.11 16.51
N ASP A 36 14.89 2.78 15.81
CA ASP A 36 15.35 2.48 14.46
C ASP A 36 16.56 1.53 14.38
N ARG A 37 17.07 1.08 15.52
CA ARG A 37 18.26 0.23 15.59
C ARG A 37 18.07 -1.14 14.94
N THR A 38 18.84 -1.42 13.90
CA THR A 38 18.80 -2.70 13.18
C THR A 38 19.46 -3.85 13.95
N ASP A 39 20.22 -3.55 15.00
CA ASP A 39 21.04 -4.54 15.71
C ASP A 39 20.32 -5.27 16.86
N ARG A 40 19.08 -4.88 17.22
CA ARG A 40 18.32 -5.41 18.37
C ARG A 40 17.42 -6.62 18.06
N GLY A 41 17.26 -7.00 16.78
CA GLY A 41 16.40 -8.12 16.37
C GLY A 41 14.90 -7.89 16.59
N GLU A 42 14.49 -6.64 16.75
CA GLU A 42 13.09 -6.24 16.94
C GLU A 42 12.37 -6.03 15.61
N LEU A 43 11.03 -6.11 15.61
CA LEU A 43 10.19 -5.79 14.44
C LEU A 43 10.03 -4.28 14.28
N ASN A 44 11.11 -3.61 13.86
CA ASN A 44 11.22 -2.15 13.86
C ASN A 44 11.44 -1.53 12.48
N ILE A 45 11.18 -2.25 11.39
CA ILE A 45 11.43 -1.73 10.04
C ILE A 45 10.72 -0.42 9.75
N PHE A 46 9.49 -0.25 10.25
CA PHE A 46 8.77 1.02 10.10
C PHE A 46 9.58 2.19 10.67
N TYR A 47 10.11 2.05 11.89
CA TYR A 47 10.90 3.08 12.55
C TYR A 47 12.19 3.39 11.78
N TYR A 48 12.90 2.35 11.34
CA TYR A 48 14.10 2.52 10.51
C TYR A 48 13.80 3.28 9.22
N LEU A 49 12.80 2.83 8.46
CA LEU A 49 12.41 3.50 7.22
C LEU A 49 12.00 4.95 7.47
N TYR A 50 11.27 5.19 8.56
CA TYR A 50 10.84 6.53 8.91
C TYR A 50 12.02 7.44 9.24
N THR A 51 12.86 7.07 10.20
CA THR A 51 13.96 7.93 10.66
C THR A 51 15.01 8.18 9.59
N HIS A 52 15.30 7.20 8.75
CA HIS A 52 16.38 7.30 7.77
C HIS A 52 15.96 7.97 6.45
N TYR A 53 14.68 7.86 6.06
CA TYR A 53 14.25 8.29 4.73
C TYR A 53 13.18 9.40 4.70
N GLU A 54 12.33 9.51 5.72
CA GLU A 54 11.26 10.51 5.73
C GLU A 54 11.72 11.96 5.97
N PRO A 55 12.67 12.26 6.89
CA PRO A 55 13.01 13.64 7.22
C PRO A 55 13.41 14.49 6.02
N ALA A 56 14.27 13.97 5.13
CA ALA A 56 14.73 14.69 3.96
C ALA A 56 13.56 15.07 3.02
N LEU A 57 12.62 14.15 2.80
CA LEU A 57 11.49 14.37 1.91
C LEU A 57 10.36 15.17 2.56
N LEU A 58 10.24 15.16 3.90
CA LEU A 58 9.38 16.08 4.65
C LEU A 58 9.91 17.52 4.57
N ILE A 59 11.21 17.73 4.76
CA ILE A 59 11.85 19.06 4.61
C ILE A 59 11.65 19.55 3.18
N PHE A 60 11.95 18.72 2.19
CA PHE A 60 11.75 19.05 0.78
C PHE A 60 10.29 19.43 0.49
N SER A 61 9.33 18.63 0.96
CA SER A 61 7.89 18.92 0.79
C SER A 61 7.49 20.24 1.43
N ALA A 62 8.02 20.53 2.62
CA ALA A 62 7.77 21.79 3.32
C ALA A 62 8.37 23.00 2.59
N VAL A 63 9.61 22.90 2.09
CA VAL A 63 10.26 23.96 1.31
C VAL A 63 9.52 24.21 0.01
N VAL A 64 9.20 23.16 -0.76
CA VAL A 64 8.44 23.29 -2.01
C VAL A 64 7.08 23.94 -1.75
N LEU A 65 6.36 23.50 -0.71
CA LEU A 65 5.09 24.10 -0.36
C LEU A 65 5.22 25.57 0.06
N ALA A 66 6.23 25.92 0.86
CA ALA A 66 6.48 27.30 1.28
C ALA A 66 6.80 28.20 0.08
N LEU A 67 7.63 27.73 -0.86
CA LEU A 67 7.96 28.45 -2.09
C LEU A 67 6.74 28.61 -3.00
N LEU A 68 5.94 27.56 -3.17
CA LEU A 68 4.72 27.61 -3.96
C LEU A 68 3.69 28.57 -3.36
N TRP A 69 3.51 28.53 -2.03
CA TRP A 69 2.64 29.46 -1.33
C TRP A 69 3.13 30.91 -1.49
N TYR A 70 4.44 31.15 -1.31
CA TYR A 70 5.04 32.47 -1.48
C TYR A 70 4.85 33.01 -2.91
N ALA A 71 5.24 32.24 -3.93
CA ALA A 71 5.10 32.64 -5.34
C ALA A 71 3.64 32.92 -5.71
N THR A 72 2.72 32.05 -5.27
CA THR A 72 1.28 32.21 -5.52
C THR A 72 0.71 33.46 -4.85
N SER A 73 1.18 33.78 -3.64
CA SER A 73 0.73 34.97 -2.88
C SER A 73 1.31 36.29 -3.39
N ARG A 74 2.52 36.28 -3.96
CA ARG A 74 3.19 37.44 -4.59
C ARG A 74 2.76 37.69 -6.03
N GLY A 75 1.91 36.83 -6.56
CA GLY A 75 1.39 36.95 -7.91
C GLY A 75 2.34 36.56 -9.02
N GLN A 76 3.34 35.75 -8.71
CA GLN A 76 4.19 35.15 -9.72
C GLN A 76 3.45 33.96 -10.36
N SER A 77 3.32 33.99 -11.68
CA SER A 77 2.93 32.83 -12.50
C SER A 77 4.10 32.42 -13.39
N LEU A 78 4.23 31.13 -13.66
CA LEU A 78 5.20 30.65 -14.63
C LEU A 78 4.55 30.71 -16.01
N GLY A 79 4.74 31.82 -16.74
CA GLY A 79 4.16 32.04 -18.06
C GLY A 79 4.41 30.91 -19.08
N GLY A 80 5.49 30.14 -18.92
CA GLY A 80 5.79 28.96 -19.75
C GLY A 80 4.80 27.79 -19.59
N LEU A 81 4.12 27.67 -18.46
CA LEU A 81 3.19 26.56 -18.19
C LEU A 81 1.89 26.65 -18.99
N GLN A 82 1.53 27.83 -19.51
CA GLN A 82 0.40 27.98 -20.41
C GLN A 82 0.58 27.19 -21.72
N ARG A 83 1.83 27.01 -22.19
CA ARG A 83 2.12 26.18 -23.37
C ARG A 83 1.86 24.71 -23.07
N ILE A 84 2.19 24.26 -21.85
CA ILE A 84 1.90 22.89 -21.40
C ILE A 84 0.40 22.69 -21.22
N GLU A 85 -0.32 23.63 -20.59
CA GLU A 85 -1.78 23.56 -20.48
C GLU A 85 -2.41 23.47 -21.88
N ARG A 86 -2.00 24.32 -22.83
CA ARG A 86 -2.49 24.27 -24.21
C ARG A 86 -2.18 22.94 -24.92
N ALA A 87 -0.97 22.42 -24.77
CA ALA A 87 -0.58 21.15 -25.38
C ALA A 87 -1.37 19.96 -24.80
N VAL A 88 -1.53 19.93 -23.47
CA VAL A 88 -2.27 18.87 -22.76
C VAL A 88 -3.78 18.95 -23.04
N THR A 89 -4.33 20.16 -23.19
CA THR A 89 -5.74 20.39 -23.52
C THR A 89 -6.06 20.26 -25.02
N ALA A 90 -5.06 20.29 -25.90
CA ALA A 90 -5.24 20.03 -27.33
C ALA A 90 -5.68 18.58 -27.61
N TRP A 91 -5.39 17.65 -26.69
CA TRP A 91 -5.83 16.26 -26.79
C TRP A 91 -7.17 16.09 -26.07
N PRO A 92 -8.10 15.27 -26.62
CA PRO A 92 -9.31 14.90 -25.91
C PRO A 92 -8.94 14.30 -24.55
N ALA A 93 -9.53 14.81 -23.46
CA ALA A 93 -9.18 14.41 -22.09
C ALA A 93 -9.21 12.88 -21.87
N ARG A 94 -10.08 12.15 -22.59
CA ARG A 94 -10.13 10.69 -22.59
C ARG A 94 -8.82 10.06 -23.09
N ARG A 95 -8.23 10.58 -24.17
CA ARG A 95 -6.95 10.10 -24.70
C ARG A 95 -5.82 10.41 -23.73
N SER A 96 -5.79 11.61 -23.16
CA SER A 96 -4.77 12.00 -22.17
C SER A 96 -4.83 11.09 -20.92
N VAL A 97 -6.03 10.77 -20.42
CA VAL A 97 -6.20 9.83 -19.30
C VAL A 97 -5.73 8.42 -19.66
N LEU A 98 -5.99 7.94 -20.88
CA LEU A 98 -5.47 6.65 -21.36
C LEU A 98 -3.94 6.65 -21.43
N CYS A 99 -3.33 7.74 -21.91
CA CYS A 99 -1.88 7.90 -21.93
C CYS A 99 -1.29 7.88 -20.51
N VAL A 100 -1.92 8.56 -19.54
CA VAL A 100 -1.50 8.52 -18.14
C VAL A 100 -1.61 7.10 -17.57
N ALA A 101 -2.71 6.39 -17.84
CA ALA A 101 -2.87 5.01 -17.39
C ALA A 101 -1.85 4.06 -18.02
N ALA A 102 -1.54 4.22 -19.31
CA ALA A 102 -0.51 3.45 -20.00
C ALA A 102 0.90 3.76 -19.46
N ALA A 103 1.19 5.03 -19.16
CA ALA A 103 2.45 5.42 -18.52
C ALA A 103 2.58 4.81 -17.12
N VAL A 104 1.51 4.81 -16.32
CA VAL A 104 1.48 4.15 -15.01
C VAL A 104 1.73 2.65 -15.14
N LEU A 105 1.08 1.97 -16.11
CA LEU A 105 1.32 0.56 -16.37
C LEU A 105 2.80 0.29 -16.67
N ALA A 106 3.37 1.00 -17.63
CA ALA A 106 4.75 0.81 -18.05
C ALA A 106 5.73 1.11 -16.92
N LEU A 107 5.54 2.23 -16.22
CA LEU A 107 6.39 2.67 -15.12
C LEU A 107 6.36 1.67 -13.95
N CYS A 108 5.17 1.23 -13.53
CA CYS A 108 5.06 0.26 -12.44
C CYS A 108 5.65 -1.09 -12.83
N TRP A 109 5.44 -1.55 -14.07
CA TRP A 109 6.01 -2.81 -14.53
C TRP A 109 7.54 -2.76 -14.63
N VAL A 110 8.11 -1.68 -15.17
CA VAL A 110 9.57 -1.46 -15.15
C VAL A 110 10.09 -1.40 -13.71
N GLY A 111 9.39 -0.70 -12.83
CA GLY A 111 9.75 -0.59 -11.42
C GLY A 111 9.73 -1.94 -10.68
N THR A 112 8.86 -2.88 -11.07
CA THR A 112 8.88 -4.26 -10.53
C THR A 112 10.24 -4.92 -10.73
N PHE A 113 10.92 -4.68 -11.84
CA PHE A 113 12.23 -5.27 -12.11
C PHE A 113 13.38 -4.39 -11.64
N VAL A 114 13.32 -3.08 -11.87
CA VAL A 114 14.44 -2.17 -11.60
C VAL A 114 14.54 -1.79 -10.12
N VAL A 115 13.40 -1.59 -9.46
CA VAL A 115 13.35 -1.14 -8.06
C VAL A 115 13.21 -2.33 -7.11
N TYR A 116 12.36 -3.29 -7.48
CA TYR A 116 12.07 -4.45 -6.64
C TYR A 116 12.82 -5.72 -7.04
N HIS A 117 13.57 -5.74 -8.15
CA HIS A 117 14.30 -6.93 -8.61
C HIS A 117 13.40 -8.17 -8.79
N ASN A 118 12.11 -7.97 -9.10
CA ASN A 118 11.09 -9.02 -9.13
C ASN A 118 11.09 -9.87 -7.84
N PHE A 119 11.40 -9.22 -6.71
CA PHE A 119 11.51 -9.84 -5.40
C PHE A 119 10.39 -9.30 -4.49
N PRO A 120 9.49 -10.18 -3.98
CA PRO A 120 8.43 -9.74 -3.06
C PRO A 120 9.06 -9.38 -1.71
N PHE A 121 9.27 -8.09 -1.43
CA PHE A 121 10.17 -7.67 -0.34
C PHE A 121 9.78 -8.23 1.02
N SER A 122 8.53 -8.09 1.41
CA SER A 122 8.03 -8.58 2.70
C SER A 122 7.48 -10.01 2.65
N GLN A 123 7.37 -10.65 3.80
CA GLN A 123 6.65 -11.93 3.92
C GLN A 123 5.15 -11.78 3.60
N ASP A 124 4.56 -10.59 3.73
CA ASP A 124 3.18 -10.33 3.31
C ASP A 124 3.02 -10.56 1.80
N GLU A 125 3.95 -10.00 1.03
CA GLU A 125 4.01 -10.12 -0.42
C GLU A 125 4.33 -11.55 -0.85
N TYR A 126 5.35 -12.16 -0.24
CA TYR A 126 5.78 -13.52 -0.58
C TYR A 126 4.68 -14.55 -0.36
N THR A 127 3.86 -14.38 0.68
CA THR A 127 2.78 -15.31 1.02
C THR A 127 1.69 -15.34 -0.05
N VAL A 128 1.44 -14.23 -0.73
CA VAL A 128 0.54 -14.20 -1.88
C VAL A 128 1.15 -14.97 -3.06
N VAL A 129 2.44 -14.74 -3.34
CA VAL A 129 3.16 -15.48 -4.40
C VAL A 129 3.07 -16.98 -4.13
N PHE A 130 3.31 -17.38 -2.88
CA PHE A 130 3.21 -18.76 -2.40
C PHE A 130 1.81 -19.35 -2.66
N GLN A 131 0.74 -18.70 -2.19
CA GLN A 131 -0.63 -19.21 -2.36
C GLN A 131 -1.07 -19.20 -3.83
N SER A 132 -0.62 -18.24 -4.63
CA SER A 132 -0.97 -18.17 -6.06
C SER A 132 -0.47 -19.40 -6.83
N LYS A 133 0.68 -19.96 -6.45
CA LYS A 133 1.20 -21.20 -7.02
C LYS A 133 0.32 -22.39 -6.67
N ILE A 134 -0.15 -22.49 -5.43
CA ILE A 134 -1.06 -23.56 -4.98
C ILE A 134 -2.37 -23.52 -5.78
N LEU A 135 -2.98 -22.33 -5.86
CA LEU A 135 -4.22 -22.13 -6.61
C LEU A 135 -4.07 -22.41 -8.11
N ALA A 136 -2.91 -22.07 -8.69
CA ALA A 136 -2.62 -22.40 -10.09
C ALA A 136 -2.48 -23.91 -10.36
N HIS A 137 -2.23 -24.73 -9.32
CA HIS A 137 -2.28 -26.19 -9.41
C HIS A 137 -3.69 -26.75 -9.19
N GLY A 138 -4.71 -25.90 -8.98
CA GLY A 138 -6.08 -26.32 -8.70
C GLY A 138 -6.30 -26.79 -7.25
N GLU A 139 -5.36 -26.51 -6.36
CA GLU A 139 -5.40 -26.93 -4.96
C GLU A 139 -5.67 -25.75 -4.02
N LEU A 140 -6.16 -26.02 -2.81
CA LEU A 140 -6.32 -25.01 -1.75
C LEU A 140 -5.13 -25.02 -0.77
N GLU A 141 -4.46 -26.16 -0.64
CA GLU A 141 -3.31 -26.38 0.22
C GLU A 141 -2.27 -27.21 -0.52
N ALA A 142 -0.99 -26.97 -0.26
CA ALA A 142 0.09 -27.74 -0.85
C ALA A 142 0.53 -28.86 0.08
N LYS A 143 0.45 -30.11 -0.38
CA LYS A 143 0.97 -31.26 0.35
C LYS A 143 2.49 -31.33 0.23
N LEU A 144 3.18 -31.46 1.36
CA LEU A 144 4.63 -31.61 1.37
C LEU A 144 5.05 -32.97 0.80
N PRO A 145 6.11 -33.02 -0.02
CA PRO A 145 6.71 -34.28 -0.45
C PRO A 145 7.13 -35.11 0.76
N ALA A 146 6.94 -36.43 0.71
CA ALA A 146 7.23 -37.36 1.81
C ALA A 146 8.62 -37.16 2.44
N ALA A 147 9.62 -36.88 1.59
CA ALA A 147 10.97 -36.60 2.05
C ALA A 147 11.04 -35.41 3.03
N TRP A 148 10.19 -34.39 2.89
CA TRP A 148 10.30 -33.13 3.64
C TRP A 148 9.28 -32.96 4.76
N GLN A 149 8.35 -33.90 4.94
CA GLN A 149 7.27 -33.82 5.94
C GLN A 149 7.80 -33.64 7.37
N GLY A 150 8.90 -34.31 7.73
CA GLY A 150 9.56 -34.17 9.03
C GLY A 150 10.20 -32.79 9.29
N PHE A 151 10.31 -31.94 8.28
CA PHE A 151 10.93 -30.61 8.35
C PHE A 151 9.93 -29.46 8.17
N GLY A 152 8.63 -29.77 8.13
CA GLY A 152 7.58 -28.82 7.78
C GLY A 152 7.63 -27.50 8.56
N HIS A 153 7.83 -27.54 9.89
CA HIS A 153 7.95 -26.32 10.70
C HIS A 153 9.22 -25.50 10.42
N ALA A 154 10.33 -26.15 10.10
CA ALA A 154 11.61 -25.51 9.84
C ALA A 154 11.71 -24.90 8.44
N ALA A 155 11.02 -25.49 7.45
CA ALA A 155 11.01 -25.03 6.06
C ALA A 155 9.95 -23.96 5.77
N ARG A 156 9.03 -23.73 6.71
CA ARG A 156 7.87 -22.85 6.52
C ARG A 156 8.23 -21.36 6.60
N PRO A 157 7.82 -20.54 5.61
CA PRO A 157 7.87 -19.08 5.70
C PRO A 157 7.04 -18.53 6.88
N VAL A 158 7.21 -17.24 7.21
CA VAL A 158 6.65 -16.65 8.44
C VAL A 158 5.11 -16.63 8.46
N PHE A 159 4.47 -16.21 7.36
CA PHE A 159 3.00 -16.10 7.26
C PHE A 159 2.33 -17.26 6.51
N VAL A 160 2.99 -18.42 6.48
CA VAL A 160 2.39 -19.67 6.02
C VAL A 160 1.99 -20.49 7.26
N THR A 161 0.83 -21.14 7.23
CA THR A 161 0.43 -22.11 8.25
C THR A 161 0.81 -23.53 7.79
N TYR A 162 1.09 -24.41 8.74
CA TYR A 162 1.49 -25.80 8.48
C TYR A 162 0.65 -26.70 9.36
N ASP A 163 -0.07 -27.60 8.71
CA ASP A 163 -0.79 -28.68 9.36
C ASP A 163 0.14 -29.89 9.46
N ALA A 164 0.53 -30.25 10.68
CA ALA A 164 1.44 -31.36 10.93
C ALA A 164 0.77 -32.74 10.73
N ALA A 165 -0.55 -32.84 10.83
CA ALA A 165 -1.28 -34.09 10.64
C ALA A 165 -1.52 -34.36 9.15
N ALA A 166 -1.90 -33.33 8.39
CA ALA A 166 -2.09 -33.44 6.95
C ALA A 166 -0.79 -33.29 6.14
N HIS A 167 0.27 -32.78 6.76
CA HIS A 167 1.51 -32.35 6.11
C HIS A 167 1.26 -31.36 4.97
N THR A 168 0.43 -30.35 5.21
CA THR A 168 0.06 -29.34 4.21
C THR A 168 0.49 -27.94 4.60
N TYR A 169 0.82 -27.13 3.60
CA TYR A 169 1.01 -25.69 3.72
C TYR A 169 -0.15 -24.91 3.11
N ARG A 170 -0.48 -23.77 3.74
CA ARG A 170 -1.39 -22.77 3.20
C ARG A 170 -1.00 -21.37 3.69
N SER A 171 -1.31 -20.35 2.91
CA SER A 171 -1.15 -18.94 3.33
C SER A 171 -1.97 -18.65 4.59
N ALA A 172 -1.53 -17.75 5.46
CA ALA A 172 -2.33 -17.26 6.59
C ALA A 172 -3.38 -16.19 6.19
N TYR A 173 -3.36 -15.73 4.94
CA TYR A 173 -4.25 -14.70 4.40
C TYR A 173 -5.39 -15.25 3.53
N LEU A 174 -6.41 -14.41 3.35
CA LEU A 174 -7.54 -14.69 2.48
C LEU A 174 -7.11 -14.81 1.00
N PRO A 175 -7.83 -15.61 0.19
CA PRO A 175 -7.27 -16.12 -1.07
C PRO A 175 -7.50 -15.24 -2.28
N VAL A 176 -8.34 -14.19 -2.23
CA VAL A 176 -8.82 -13.52 -3.46
C VAL A 176 -7.67 -12.89 -4.24
N TYR A 177 -6.75 -12.20 -3.56
CA TYR A 177 -5.63 -11.57 -4.26
C TYR A 177 -4.67 -12.62 -4.84
N ALA A 178 -4.42 -13.71 -4.11
CA ALA A 178 -3.66 -14.84 -4.62
C ALA A 178 -4.34 -15.52 -5.82
N ALA A 179 -5.68 -15.56 -5.85
CA ALA A 179 -6.45 -16.10 -6.97
C ALA A 179 -6.35 -15.21 -8.22
N MET A 180 -6.44 -13.89 -8.05
CA MET A 180 -6.19 -12.92 -9.14
C MET A 180 -4.78 -13.10 -9.71
N ARG A 181 -3.79 -13.29 -8.83
CA ARG A 181 -2.41 -13.55 -9.23
C ARG A 181 -2.24 -14.92 -9.91
N ALA A 182 -2.93 -15.94 -9.43
CA ALA A 182 -2.91 -17.29 -10.01
C ALA A 182 -3.41 -17.26 -11.47
N ALA A 183 -4.46 -16.49 -11.77
CA ALA A 183 -4.95 -16.33 -13.14
C ALA A 183 -3.86 -15.78 -14.08
N LEU A 184 -3.09 -14.78 -13.66
CA LEU A 184 -1.97 -14.25 -14.45
C LEU A 184 -0.74 -15.16 -14.44
N LEU A 185 -0.55 -15.95 -13.39
CA LEU A 185 0.47 -16.99 -13.34
C LEU A 185 0.22 -18.07 -14.39
N LEU A 186 -1.04 -18.50 -14.57
CA LEU A 186 -1.43 -19.51 -15.57
C LEU A 186 -1.15 -19.07 -17.02
N VAL A 187 -1.18 -17.76 -17.30
CA VAL A 187 -0.83 -17.20 -18.62
C VAL A 187 0.63 -16.70 -18.70
N GLY A 188 1.45 -16.96 -17.67
CA GLY A 188 2.89 -16.67 -17.69
C GLY A 188 3.27 -15.21 -17.44
N VAL A 189 2.36 -14.34 -17.01
CA VAL A 189 2.62 -12.91 -16.76
C VAL A 189 2.19 -12.42 -15.37
N PRO A 190 2.53 -13.15 -14.27
CA PRO A 190 2.07 -12.79 -12.93
C PRO A 190 2.55 -11.41 -12.44
N THR A 191 3.70 -10.93 -12.95
CA THR A 191 4.28 -9.63 -12.60
C THR A 191 3.47 -8.43 -13.11
N LEU A 192 2.53 -8.64 -14.04
CA LEU A 192 1.66 -7.58 -14.56
C LEU A 192 0.47 -7.28 -13.65
N LEU A 193 0.19 -8.07 -12.61
CA LEU A 193 -1.03 -7.90 -11.79
C LEU A 193 -1.17 -6.47 -11.26
N ASN A 194 -0.24 -6.02 -10.42
CA ASN A 194 -0.33 -4.71 -9.79
C ASN A 194 -0.17 -3.55 -10.78
N PRO A 195 0.73 -3.61 -11.79
CA PRO A 195 0.77 -2.61 -12.86
C PRO A 195 -0.57 -2.45 -13.61
N LEU A 196 -1.26 -3.57 -13.93
CA LEU A 196 -2.59 -3.54 -14.55
C LEU A 196 -3.64 -2.94 -13.62
N LEU A 197 -3.66 -3.37 -12.36
CA LEU A 197 -4.59 -2.84 -11.35
C LEU A 197 -4.39 -1.34 -11.12
N ALA A 198 -3.15 -0.85 -11.13
CA ALA A 198 -2.83 0.57 -11.02
C ALA A 198 -3.36 1.36 -12.23
N ALA A 199 -3.10 0.89 -13.45
CA ALA A 199 -3.64 1.52 -14.66
C ALA A 199 -5.17 1.58 -14.63
N LEU A 200 -5.84 0.49 -14.25
CA LEU A 200 -7.29 0.45 -14.07
C LEU A 200 -7.78 1.41 -12.98
N THR A 201 -7.04 1.55 -11.89
CA THR A 201 -7.34 2.50 -10.80
C THR A 201 -7.37 3.94 -11.31
N VAL A 202 -6.41 4.34 -12.15
CA VAL A 202 -6.38 5.67 -12.78
C VAL A 202 -7.62 5.89 -13.65
N LEU A 203 -7.97 4.90 -14.48
CA LEU A 203 -9.15 4.97 -15.36
C LEU A 203 -10.46 5.06 -14.55
N LEU A 204 -10.57 4.26 -13.48
CA LEU A 204 -11.73 4.25 -12.58
C LEU A 204 -11.88 5.57 -11.84
N LEU A 205 -10.78 6.14 -11.35
CA LEU A 205 -10.79 7.46 -10.71
C LEU A 205 -11.27 8.54 -11.69
N ALA A 206 -10.66 8.62 -12.88
CA ALA A 206 -11.03 9.60 -13.90
C ALA A 206 -12.50 9.43 -14.33
N SER A 207 -12.97 8.19 -14.49
CA SER A 207 -14.37 7.87 -14.79
C SER A 207 -15.32 8.30 -13.66
N THR A 208 -14.91 8.12 -12.41
CA THR A 208 -15.69 8.53 -11.23
C THR A 208 -15.81 10.05 -11.16
N ILE A 209 -14.70 10.77 -11.39
CA ILE A 209 -14.70 12.23 -11.47
C ILE A 209 -15.61 12.71 -12.60
N LYS A 210 -15.51 12.12 -13.81
CA LYS A 210 -16.39 12.50 -14.93
C LYS A 210 -17.86 12.24 -14.63
N LYS A 211 -18.17 11.19 -13.85
CA LYS A 211 -19.55 10.89 -13.45
C LYS A 211 -20.07 11.88 -12.39
N LEU A 212 -19.24 12.27 -11.42
CA LEU A 212 -19.58 13.29 -10.41
C LEU A 212 -19.75 14.69 -11.02
N TRP A 213 -18.95 15.01 -12.03
CA TRP A 213 -19.00 16.29 -12.74
C TRP A 213 -19.06 16.06 -14.26
N PRO A 214 -20.25 15.82 -14.84
CA PRO A 214 -20.40 15.54 -16.27
C PRO A 214 -19.90 16.67 -17.19
N GLN A 215 -19.98 17.92 -16.74
CA GLN A 215 -19.52 19.09 -17.50
C GLN A 215 -18.02 19.38 -17.32
N ALA A 216 -17.34 18.66 -16.43
CA ALA A 216 -15.90 18.80 -16.26
C ALA A 216 -15.14 18.19 -17.45
N THR A 217 -14.27 18.99 -18.06
CA THR A 217 -13.38 18.55 -19.15
C THR A 217 -12.00 18.16 -18.61
N LEU A 218 -11.43 18.96 -17.70
CA LEU A 218 -10.05 18.77 -17.21
C LEU A 218 -9.95 18.01 -15.89
N GLN A 219 -10.98 18.04 -15.06
CA GLN A 219 -10.96 17.45 -13.73
C GLN A 219 -10.62 15.94 -13.73
N PRO A 220 -11.13 15.12 -14.67
CA PRO A 220 -10.73 13.72 -14.75
C PRO A 220 -9.21 13.55 -14.96
N LEU A 221 -8.62 14.39 -15.81
CA LEU A 221 -7.18 14.37 -16.06
C LEU A 221 -6.38 14.88 -14.84
N VAL A 222 -6.84 15.96 -14.18
CA VAL A 222 -6.21 16.46 -12.95
C VAL A 222 -6.21 15.38 -11.87
N GLY A 223 -7.32 14.69 -11.66
CA GLY A 223 -7.38 13.58 -10.70
C GLY A 223 -6.50 12.40 -11.09
N ALA A 224 -6.47 12.04 -12.38
CA ALA A 224 -5.56 11.02 -12.89
C ALA A 224 -4.09 11.38 -12.63
N LEU A 225 -3.68 12.63 -12.88
CA LEU A 225 -2.33 13.11 -12.65
C LEU A 225 -1.98 13.13 -11.16
N LEU A 226 -2.84 13.67 -10.30
CA LEU A 226 -2.61 13.71 -8.84
C LEU A 226 -2.37 12.31 -8.24
N LEU A 227 -3.09 11.29 -8.74
CA LEU A 227 -2.87 9.90 -8.34
C LEU A 227 -1.61 9.32 -8.99
N ALA A 228 -1.43 9.51 -10.31
CA ALA A 228 -0.32 8.97 -11.08
C ALA A 228 1.04 9.56 -10.69
N THR A 229 1.08 10.71 -10.02
CA THR A 229 2.31 11.28 -9.45
C THR A 229 2.48 11.00 -7.96
N SER A 230 1.59 10.21 -7.33
CA SER A 230 1.79 9.77 -5.95
C SER A 230 2.82 8.64 -5.92
N SER A 231 3.98 8.90 -5.30
CA SER A 231 5.00 7.88 -5.10
C SER A 231 4.47 6.69 -4.29
N GLN A 232 3.57 6.92 -3.31
CA GLN A 232 2.92 5.82 -2.57
C GLN A 232 2.09 4.93 -3.51
N PHE A 233 1.32 5.53 -4.41
CA PHE A 233 0.53 4.77 -5.38
C PHE A 233 1.42 3.94 -6.30
N LEU A 234 2.45 4.57 -6.88
CA LEU A 234 3.35 3.94 -7.84
C LEU A 234 4.23 2.86 -7.22
N VAL A 235 4.91 3.15 -6.11
CA VAL A 235 5.86 2.22 -5.47
C VAL A 235 5.16 0.96 -4.94
N VAL A 236 3.95 1.09 -4.40
CA VAL A 236 3.17 -0.08 -3.96
C VAL A 236 2.69 -0.90 -5.16
N ALA A 237 2.37 -0.25 -6.29
CA ALA A 237 1.99 -0.95 -7.52
C ALA A 237 3.17 -1.63 -8.25
N MET A 238 4.42 -1.30 -7.91
CA MET A 238 5.61 -2.01 -8.40
C MET A 238 5.83 -3.34 -7.67
N SER A 239 5.21 -3.54 -6.51
CA SER A 239 5.44 -4.69 -5.62
C SER A 239 4.32 -5.74 -5.71
N ASP A 240 4.41 -6.84 -4.98
CA ASP A 240 3.35 -7.87 -4.85
C ASP A 240 2.36 -7.54 -3.70
N TYR A 241 2.31 -6.29 -3.22
CA TYR A 241 1.41 -5.90 -2.13
C TYR A 241 -0.06 -5.87 -2.58
N THR A 242 -0.94 -6.46 -1.78
CA THR A 242 -2.40 -6.49 -2.04
C THR A 242 -3.08 -5.12 -2.05
N MET A 243 -2.45 -4.07 -1.53
CA MET A 243 -3.08 -2.76 -1.33
C MET A 243 -3.53 -2.10 -2.65
N THR A 244 -2.84 -2.34 -3.76
CA THR A 244 -3.25 -1.86 -5.08
C THR A 244 -4.59 -2.46 -5.51
N ALA A 245 -4.84 -3.74 -5.22
CA ALA A 245 -6.13 -4.37 -5.49
C ALA A 245 -7.24 -3.81 -4.60
N HIS A 246 -6.96 -3.52 -3.33
CA HIS A 246 -7.93 -2.88 -2.44
C HIS A 246 -8.34 -1.51 -2.97
N LEU A 247 -7.39 -0.66 -3.34
CA LEU A 247 -7.67 0.67 -3.90
C LEU A 247 -8.47 0.57 -5.21
N MET A 248 -8.09 -0.33 -6.12
CA MET A 248 -8.79 -0.55 -7.39
C MET A 248 -10.24 -0.97 -7.15
N LEU A 249 -10.48 -2.01 -6.34
CA LEU A 249 -11.83 -2.51 -6.07
C LEU A 249 -12.69 -1.52 -5.29
N ASN A 250 -12.10 -0.75 -4.36
CA ASN A 250 -12.79 0.33 -3.67
C ASN A 250 -13.24 1.44 -4.64
N LEU A 251 -12.39 1.83 -5.60
CA LEU A 251 -12.79 2.79 -6.64
C LEU A 251 -13.79 2.21 -7.63
N LEU A 252 -13.71 0.92 -7.97
CA LEU A 252 -14.73 0.25 -8.78
C LEU A 252 -16.08 0.28 -8.06
N TRP A 253 -16.10 -0.09 -6.78
CA TRP A 253 -17.28 -0.01 -5.92
C TRP A 253 -17.87 1.40 -5.91
N LEU A 254 -17.04 2.43 -5.70
CA LEU A 254 -17.47 3.82 -5.69
C LEU A 254 -18.00 4.28 -7.05
N ARG A 255 -17.36 3.84 -8.14
CA ARG A 255 -17.79 4.13 -9.50
C ARG A 255 -19.17 3.54 -9.81
N LEU A 256 -19.48 2.36 -9.27
CA LEU A 256 -20.80 1.74 -9.35
C LEU A 256 -21.82 2.49 -8.49
N HIS A 257 -21.43 2.88 -7.27
CA HIS A 257 -22.26 3.63 -6.33
C HIS A 257 -22.72 4.96 -6.93
N VAL A 258 -21.77 5.77 -7.41
CA VAL A 258 -22.04 7.07 -8.08
C VAL A 258 -22.74 6.86 -9.43
N GLY A 259 -22.52 5.72 -10.08
CA GLY A 259 -23.10 5.38 -11.38
C GLY A 259 -24.63 5.40 -11.39
N GLY A 260 -25.26 4.97 -10.28
CA GLY A 260 -26.71 5.01 -10.07
C GLY A 260 -27.54 4.01 -10.90
N SER A 261 -26.93 3.26 -11.83
CA SER A 261 -27.64 2.27 -12.66
C SER A 261 -28.16 1.09 -11.82
N ARG A 262 -29.28 0.47 -12.26
CA ARG A 262 -29.87 -0.69 -11.56
C ARG A 262 -28.88 -1.84 -11.43
N TRP A 263 -28.17 -2.16 -12.51
CA TRP A 263 -27.20 -3.24 -12.57
C TRP A 263 -25.95 -2.92 -11.75
N GLY A 264 -25.51 -1.66 -11.76
CA GLY A 264 -24.41 -1.23 -10.90
C GLY A 264 -24.73 -1.35 -9.42
N ARG A 265 -25.96 -1.03 -9.00
CA ARG A 265 -26.41 -1.23 -7.61
C ARG A 265 -26.49 -2.70 -7.21
N LEU A 266 -26.90 -3.57 -8.13
CA LEU A 266 -26.93 -5.02 -7.89
C LEU A 266 -25.51 -5.58 -7.77
N ALA A 267 -24.58 -5.17 -8.63
CA ALA A 267 -23.19 -5.65 -8.63
C ALA A 267 -22.34 -5.12 -7.47
N LEU A 268 -22.67 -3.92 -6.96
CA LEU A 268 -21.89 -3.20 -5.95
C LEU A 268 -21.50 -4.03 -4.71
N PRO A 269 -22.42 -4.69 -3.98
CA PRO A 269 -22.03 -5.44 -2.79
C PRO A 269 -21.17 -6.67 -3.12
N TRP A 270 -21.30 -7.25 -4.33
CA TRP A 270 -20.46 -8.37 -4.76
C TRP A 270 -19.02 -7.95 -5.05
N VAL A 271 -18.81 -6.76 -5.64
CA VAL A 271 -17.47 -6.14 -5.71
C VAL A 271 -16.90 -5.98 -4.30
N GLY A 272 -17.75 -5.59 -3.34
CA GLY A 272 -17.36 -5.49 -1.94
C GLY A 272 -17.00 -6.83 -1.30
N THR A 273 -17.76 -7.89 -1.59
CA THR A 273 -17.44 -9.27 -1.17
C THR A 273 -16.06 -9.69 -1.66
N VAL A 274 -15.73 -9.44 -2.93
CA VAL A 274 -14.40 -9.72 -3.49
C VAL A 274 -13.32 -8.89 -2.79
N ALA A 275 -13.57 -7.59 -2.57
CA ALA A 275 -12.62 -6.71 -1.90
C ALA A 275 -12.33 -7.11 -0.44
N MET A 276 -13.32 -7.65 0.28
CA MET A 276 -13.13 -8.18 1.64
C MET A 276 -12.26 -9.44 1.70
N GLY A 277 -12.19 -10.20 0.61
CA GLY A 277 -11.43 -11.45 0.53
C GLY A 277 -9.97 -11.30 0.11
N LEU A 278 -9.48 -10.07 -0.11
CA LEU A 278 -8.16 -9.83 -0.71
C LEU A 278 -6.98 -10.20 0.20
N HIS A 279 -6.91 -9.60 1.38
CA HIS A 279 -5.85 -9.84 2.39
C HIS A 279 -6.48 -9.86 3.79
N ALA A 280 -7.37 -8.90 4.05
CA ALA A 280 -8.22 -8.82 5.23
C ALA A 280 -9.54 -8.14 4.83
N PHE A 281 -10.61 -8.39 5.59
CA PHE A 281 -11.93 -7.80 5.32
C PHE A 281 -12.04 -6.33 5.75
N VAL A 282 -11.22 -5.90 6.72
CA VAL A 282 -11.28 -4.59 7.36
C VAL A 282 -11.08 -3.40 6.39
N PRO A 283 -10.08 -3.39 5.49
CA PRO A 283 -9.83 -2.22 4.63
C PRO A 283 -11.02 -1.82 3.77
N HIS A 284 -11.76 -2.79 3.22
CA HIS A 284 -12.96 -2.51 2.44
C HIS A 284 -14.12 -2.07 3.33
N ALA A 285 -14.32 -2.71 4.48
CA ALA A 285 -15.38 -2.37 5.42
C ALA A 285 -15.29 -0.90 5.89
N LEU A 286 -14.10 -0.44 6.27
CA LEU A 286 -13.85 0.97 6.64
C LEU A 286 -14.14 1.92 5.48
N PHE A 287 -13.76 1.51 4.27
CA PHE A 287 -13.99 2.32 3.08
C PHE A 287 -15.49 2.54 2.83
N VAL A 288 -16.30 1.48 2.83
CA VAL A 288 -17.71 1.56 2.42
C VAL A 288 -18.67 2.00 3.52
N ALA A 289 -18.32 1.86 4.80
CA ALA A 289 -19.25 2.07 5.90
C ALA A 289 -20.00 3.42 5.84
N PRO A 290 -19.34 4.57 5.61
CA PRO A 290 -20.05 5.85 5.54
C PRO A 290 -21.03 5.95 4.37
N PHE A 291 -20.72 5.33 3.24
CA PHE A 291 -21.60 5.28 2.08
C PHE A 291 -22.82 4.37 2.32
N LEU A 292 -22.62 3.23 3.00
CA LEU A 292 -23.68 2.27 3.29
C LEU A 292 -24.68 2.81 4.34
N LEU A 293 -24.20 3.52 5.37
CA LEU A 293 -25.03 4.14 6.41
C LEU A 293 -26.05 5.15 5.84
N ARG A 294 -25.86 5.59 4.60
CA ARG A 294 -26.75 6.53 3.93
C ARG A 294 -28.06 5.90 3.45
N TYR A 295 -28.05 4.66 3.00
CA TYR A 295 -29.24 3.97 2.51
C TYR A 295 -30.38 3.88 3.54
N PRO A 296 -30.14 3.45 4.81
CA PRO A 296 -31.19 3.47 5.83
C PRO A 296 -31.60 4.90 6.19
N ARG A 297 -30.66 5.86 6.23
CA ARG A 297 -30.96 7.27 6.51
C ARG A 297 -31.89 7.90 5.47
N GLU A 298 -31.72 7.53 4.20
CA GLU A 298 -32.57 7.94 3.09
C GLU A 298 -33.83 7.06 2.95
N ARG A 299 -34.12 6.19 3.93
CA ARG A 299 -35.28 5.28 3.97
C ARG A 299 -35.35 4.33 2.76
N ARG A 300 -34.21 3.99 2.15
CA ARG A 300 -34.12 3.09 0.99
C ARG A 300 -34.05 1.62 1.43
N TRP A 301 -35.03 1.19 2.22
CA TRP A 301 -35.00 -0.07 2.97
C TRP A 301 -34.78 -1.33 2.13
N ALA A 302 -35.39 -1.45 0.95
CA ALA A 302 -35.17 -2.60 0.07
C ALA A 302 -33.68 -2.76 -0.30
N TRP A 303 -33.01 -1.66 -0.61
CA TRP A 303 -31.57 -1.66 -0.89
C TRP A 303 -30.74 -1.87 0.36
N THR A 304 -31.14 -1.29 1.50
CA THR A 304 -30.48 -1.53 2.79
C THR A 304 -30.48 -3.02 3.13
N ILE A 305 -31.62 -3.70 3.01
CA ILE A 305 -31.76 -5.13 3.30
C ILE A 305 -30.89 -5.95 2.33
N TYR A 306 -30.97 -5.67 1.02
CA TYR A 306 -30.14 -6.36 0.04
C TYR A 306 -28.63 -6.23 0.34
N LEU A 307 -28.16 -5.00 0.58
CA LEU A 307 -26.76 -4.73 0.91
C LEU A 307 -26.37 -5.44 2.22
N ALA A 308 -27.21 -5.36 3.25
CA ALA A 308 -26.96 -6.00 4.54
C ALA A 308 -26.84 -7.52 4.40
N LEU A 309 -27.74 -8.17 3.66
CA LEU A 309 -27.71 -9.62 3.44
C LEU A 309 -26.44 -10.06 2.70
N VAL A 310 -26.06 -9.36 1.62
CA VAL A 310 -24.84 -9.71 0.86
C VAL A 310 -23.58 -9.48 1.70
N TYR A 311 -23.45 -8.34 2.40
CA TYR A 311 -22.29 -8.06 3.25
C TYR A 311 -22.22 -8.96 4.49
N LEU A 312 -23.37 -9.34 5.07
CA LEU A 312 -23.43 -10.31 6.16
C LEU A 312 -22.97 -11.67 5.67
N GLY A 313 -23.50 -12.14 4.53
CA GLY A 313 -23.07 -13.39 3.90
C GLY A 313 -21.58 -13.39 3.58
N ALA A 314 -21.06 -12.29 3.03
CA ALA A 314 -19.63 -12.11 2.77
C ALA A 314 -18.80 -12.15 4.06
N SER A 315 -19.27 -11.50 5.13
CA SER A 315 -18.59 -11.51 6.42
C SER A 315 -18.53 -12.92 7.00
N VAL A 316 -19.64 -13.65 6.97
CA VAL A 316 -19.70 -15.05 7.42
C VAL A 316 -18.76 -15.93 6.60
N LEU A 317 -18.81 -15.82 5.27
CA LEU A 317 -17.93 -16.56 4.35
C LEU A 317 -16.46 -16.32 4.67
N TRP A 318 -16.04 -15.06 4.78
CA TRP A 318 -14.63 -14.72 4.98
C TRP A 318 -14.15 -14.99 6.41
N MET A 319 -15.01 -14.84 7.42
CA MET A 319 -14.68 -15.26 8.78
C MET A 319 -14.50 -16.77 8.87
N TRP A 320 -15.40 -17.54 8.23
CA TRP A 320 -15.25 -18.99 8.13
C TRP A 320 -13.96 -19.37 7.42
N ALA A 321 -13.69 -18.78 6.25
CA ALA A 321 -12.45 -19.01 5.51
C ALA A 321 -11.20 -18.67 6.35
N THR A 322 -11.21 -17.55 7.08
CA THR A 322 -10.09 -17.16 7.96
C THR A 322 -9.86 -18.18 9.06
N ARG A 323 -10.93 -18.70 9.69
CA ARG A 323 -10.82 -19.74 10.73
C ARG A 323 -10.29 -21.06 10.19
N VAL A 324 -10.71 -21.45 8.99
CA VAL A 324 -10.20 -22.66 8.32
C VAL A 324 -8.71 -22.50 8.02
N VAL A 325 -8.33 -21.35 7.45
CA VAL A 325 -6.96 -21.07 7.01
C VAL A 325 -6.00 -20.87 8.18
N ASN A 326 -6.50 -20.31 9.28
CA ASN A 326 -5.71 -20.04 10.48
C ASN A 326 -6.49 -20.38 11.77
N PRO A 327 -6.55 -21.67 12.15
CA PRO A 327 -7.32 -22.11 13.31
C PRO A 327 -6.81 -21.51 14.63
N THR A 328 -5.56 -21.03 14.65
CA THR A 328 -4.93 -20.38 15.81
C THR A 328 -5.30 -18.90 15.97
N ILE A 329 -5.94 -18.25 15.00
CA ILE A 329 -6.27 -16.81 15.04
C ILE A 329 -7.52 -16.47 15.88
N GLY A 330 -8.31 -17.45 16.32
CA GLY A 330 -9.59 -17.21 17.03
C GLY A 330 -9.54 -16.11 18.13
N PRO A 331 -8.71 -16.24 19.17
CA PRO A 331 -8.53 -15.22 20.22
C PRO A 331 -7.65 -14.01 19.81
N ALA A 332 -6.89 -14.12 18.72
CA ALA A 332 -5.84 -13.17 18.35
C ALA A 332 -6.36 -11.90 17.64
N ALA A 333 -7.56 -11.93 17.05
CA ALA A 333 -8.13 -10.76 16.37
C ALA A 333 -8.52 -9.64 17.37
N ALA A 334 -9.03 -10.00 18.55
CA ALA A 334 -9.31 -9.03 19.62
C ALA A 334 -8.00 -8.46 20.21
N ALA A 335 -6.94 -9.27 20.28
CA ALA A 335 -5.62 -8.84 20.76
C ALA A 335 -4.91 -7.86 19.81
N ALA A 336 -5.37 -7.70 18.57
CA ALA A 336 -4.82 -6.74 17.62
C ALA A 336 -5.32 -5.29 17.87
N PHE A 337 -6.31 -5.10 18.75
CA PHE A 337 -6.87 -3.81 19.11
C PHE A 337 -6.71 -3.53 20.60
N GLY A 338 -6.48 -2.26 20.93
CA GLY A 338 -6.38 -1.82 22.32
C GLY A 338 -6.41 -0.30 22.43
N LEU A 339 -6.43 0.21 23.66
CA LEU A 339 -6.25 1.63 23.90
C LEU A 339 -4.84 2.05 23.43
N PRO A 340 -4.70 3.16 22.69
CA PRO A 340 -3.42 3.55 22.11
C PRO A 340 -2.44 3.95 23.21
N GLY A 341 -1.31 3.24 23.29
CA GLY A 341 -0.16 3.64 24.09
C GLY A 341 0.68 4.71 23.40
N ALA A 342 1.73 5.17 24.07
CA ALA A 342 2.63 6.21 23.55
C ALA A 342 3.24 5.86 22.17
N ARG A 343 3.58 4.57 21.95
CA ARG A 343 4.11 4.09 20.67
C ARG A 343 3.06 4.15 19.56
N GLN A 344 1.82 3.74 19.81
CA GLN A 344 0.75 3.81 18.81
C GLN A 344 0.40 5.27 18.45
N VAL A 345 0.41 6.16 19.44
CA VAL A 345 0.23 7.60 19.21
C VAL A 345 1.38 8.15 18.34
N LEU A 346 2.62 7.77 18.63
CA LEU A 346 3.79 8.13 17.83
C LEU A 346 3.68 7.61 16.39
N ASP A 347 3.31 6.34 16.20
CA ASP A 347 3.11 5.73 14.89
C ASP A 347 2.05 6.49 14.08
N PHE A 348 0.91 6.79 14.71
CA PHE A 348 -0.18 7.53 14.07
C PHE A 348 0.26 8.93 13.61
N PHE A 349 0.91 9.70 14.47
CA PHE A 349 1.38 11.03 14.11
C PHE A 349 2.56 11.00 13.14
N ALA A 350 3.33 9.91 13.08
CA ALA A 350 4.37 9.71 12.08
C ALA A 350 3.78 9.39 10.69
N THR A 351 2.67 8.65 10.59
CA THR A 351 2.10 8.29 9.28
C THR A 351 1.29 9.39 8.61
N LEU A 352 0.71 10.34 9.35
CA LEU A 352 -0.07 11.44 8.74
C LEU A 352 0.75 12.32 7.77
N PRO A 353 1.97 12.77 8.12
CA PRO A 353 2.81 13.56 7.23
C PRO A 353 3.28 12.81 5.98
N MET A 354 3.26 11.47 6.02
CA MET A 354 3.57 10.63 4.85
C MET A 354 2.58 10.86 3.70
N LEU A 355 1.35 11.31 3.99
CA LEU A 355 0.38 11.72 2.95
C LEU A 355 0.89 12.90 2.12
N ALA A 356 1.76 13.75 2.68
CA ALA A 356 2.42 14.83 1.96
C ALA A 356 3.73 14.37 1.31
N SER A 357 4.60 13.66 2.02
CA SER A 357 5.93 13.26 1.52
C SER A 357 5.91 12.13 0.49
N TRP A 358 4.79 11.40 0.35
CA TRP A 358 4.58 10.35 -0.66
C TRP A 358 3.53 10.73 -1.73
N GLY A 359 2.95 11.92 -1.62
CA GLY A 359 2.02 12.48 -2.59
C GLY A 359 2.61 13.72 -3.27
N SER A 360 1.85 14.33 -4.18
CA SER A 360 2.13 15.72 -4.53
C SER A 360 1.71 16.61 -3.37
N VAL A 361 2.52 17.64 -3.03
CA VAL A 361 2.14 18.61 -1.98
C VAL A 361 0.80 19.29 -2.28
N ALA A 362 0.43 19.41 -3.56
CA ALA A 362 -0.86 19.90 -3.98
C ALA A 362 -2.01 19.00 -3.51
N THR A 363 -1.88 17.68 -3.54
CA THR A 363 -2.97 16.76 -3.16
C THR A 363 -3.51 17.07 -1.75
N GLY A 364 -2.62 17.20 -0.76
CA GLY A 364 -3.00 17.51 0.62
C GLY A 364 -3.61 18.89 0.78
N VAL A 365 -2.97 19.92 0.19
CA VAL A 365 -3.47 21.31 0.26
C VAL A 365 -4.84 21.44 -0.38
N LEU A 366 -5.04 20.86 -1.57
CA LEU A 366 -6.30 20.91 -2.29
C LEU A 366 -7.40 20.14 -1.53
N ALA A 367 -7.11 18.97 -0.98
CA ALA A 367 -8.07 18.25 -0.15
C ALA A 367 -8.50 19.08 1.07
N LEU A 368 -7.57 19.74 1.77
CA LEU A 368 -7.88 20.63 2.89
C LEU A 368 -8.68 21.87 2.47
N LEU A 369 -8.40 22.44 1.30
CA LEU A 369 -9.20 23.53 0.73
C LEU A 369 -10.65 23.09 0.49
N ALA A 370 -10.88 21.87 0.02
CA ALA A 370 -12.23 21.31 -0.12
C ALA A 370 -12.91 21.11 1.25
N LEU A 371 -12.21 20.51 2.21
CA LEU A 371 -12.71 20.27 3.56
C LEU A 371 -13.03 21.57 4.32
N GLY A 372 -12.32 22.66 4.04
CA GLY A 372 -12.65 23.98 4.57
C GLY A 372 -14.00 24.54 4.09
N ARG A 373 -14.70 23.84 3.18
CA ARG A 373 -16.09 24.09 2.74
C ARG A 373 -16.89 22.78 2.76
N PHE A 374 -16.66 21.95 3.77
CA PHE A 374 -17.25 20.63 3.90
C PHE A 374 -18.77 20.60 3.68
N ARG A 375 -19.49 21.61 4.17
CA ARG A 375 -20.95 21.71 4.04
C ARG A 375 -21.41 21.84 2.57
N GLU A 376 -20.61 22.47 1.72
CA GLU A 376 -20.87 22.66 0.28
C GLU A 376 -20.52 21.42 -0.55
N LEU A 377 -19.81 20.42 0.02
CA LEU A 377 -19.42 19.23 -0.72
C LEU A 377 -20.65 18.40 -1.12
N PRO A 378 -20.65 17.85 -2.36
CA PRO A 378 -21.58 16.81 -2.76
C PRO A 378 -21.58 15.64 -1.78
N THR A 379 -22.74 15.03 -1.61
CA THR A 379 -22.97 13.86 -0.75
C THR A 379 -21.90 12.78 -0.87
N PRO A 380 -21.54 12.26 -2.07
CA PRO A 380 -20.54 11.19 -2.17
C PRO A 380 -19.14 11.61 -1.68
N LEU A 381 -18.80 12.91 -1.74
CA LEU A 381 -17.51 13.42 -1.25
C LEU A 381 -17.49 13.60 0.26
N LYS A 382 -18.63 13.92 0.88
CA LYS A 382 -18.76 13.90 2.34
C LYS A 382 -18.54 12.47 2.86
N ASP A 383 -19.16 11.49 2.20
CA ASP A 383 -19.00 10.08 2.57
C ASP A 383 -17.55 9.60 2.34
N ALA A 384 -16.90 10.04 1.25
CA ALA A 384 -15.47 9.80 1.01
C ALA A 384 -14.56 10.41 2.09
N ALA A 385 -14.87 11.62 2.59
CA ALA A 385 -14.14 12.25 3.68
C ALA A 385 -14.35 11.51 5.01
N TYR A 386 -15.59 11.10 5.32
CA TYR A 386 -15.86 10.27 6.49
C TYR A 386 -15.16 8.91 6.39
N SER A 387 -15.06 8.34 5.19
CA SER A 387 -14.37 7.08 4.91
C SER A 387 -12.87 7.19 5.18
N ALA A 388 -12.25 8.28 4.73
CA ALA A 388 -10.86 8.60 5.03
C ALA A 388 -10.64 8.82 6.55
N ALA A 389 -11.51 9.60 7.20
CA ALA A 389 -11.43 9.87 8.63
C ALA A 389 -11.63 8.61 9.49
N LEU A 390 -12.61 7.77 9.14
CA LEU A 390 -12.87 6.50 9.79
C LEU A 390 -11.68 5.54 9.67
N THR A 391 -11.05 5.51 8.49
CA THR A 391 -9.83 4.70 8.27
C THR A 391 -8.70 5.15 9.20
N LEU A 392 -8.42 6.45 9.26
CA LEU A 392 -7.41 7.00 10.17
C LEU A 392 -7.74 6.71 11.63
N ALA A 393 -8.99 6.98 12.05
CA ALA A 393 -9.43 6.75 13.42
C ALA A 393 -9.33 5.28 13.83
N PHE A 394 -9.69 4.36 12.93
CA PHE A 394 -9.63 2.92 13.21
C PHE A 394 -8.19 2.46 13.47
N TYR A 395 -7.24 2.86 12.62
CA TYR A 395 -5.86 2.43 12.73
C TYR A 395 -5.08 3.08 13.88
N LEU A 396 -5.63 4.11 14.53
CA LEU A 396 -5.12 4.61 15.82
C LEU A 396 -5.24 3.55 16.94
N PHE A 397 -6.26 2.69 16.88
CA PHE A 397 -6.50 1.64 17.88
C PHE A 397 -5.92 0.28 17.49
N PHE A 398 -5.27 0.19 16.32
CA PHE A 398 -4.63 -1.03 15.84
C PHE A 398 -3.21 -1.11 16.38
N LEU A 399 -2.90 -2.15 17.15
CA LEU A 399 -1.65 -2.20 17.94
C LEU A 399 -0.39 -2.50 17.11
N ASN A 400 -0.56 -2.92 15.85
CA ASN A 400 0.56 -3.20 14.95
C ASN A 400 0.85 -2.02 14.04
N ASN A 401 2.12 -1.60 13.98
CA ASN A 401 2.58 -0.64 12.98
C ASN A 401 2.45 -1.20 11.55
N GLN A 402 2.68 -0.37 10.53
CA GLN A 402 2.52 -0.76 9.13
C GLN A 402 3.61 -1.66 8.54
N GLY A 403 4.62 -2.02 9.34
CA GLY A 403 5.72 -2.91 8.97
C GLY A 403 6.49 -2.40 7.75
N HIS A 404 6.73 -3.30 6.79
CA HIS A 404 7.44 -3.05 5.54
C HIS A 404 6.68 -2.16 4.52
N GLY A 405 5.55 -1.57 4.92
CA GLY A 405 4.70 -0.79 4.03
C GLY A 405 5.35 0.53 3.58
N TRP A 406 5.21 0.84 2.29
CA TRP A 406 5.65 2.11 1.69
C TRP A 406 4.54 3.16 1.75
N GLY A 407 4.91 4.39 2.09
CA GLY A 407 3.92 5.45 2.36
C GLY A 407 3.06 5.13 3.58
N HIS A 408 1.86 5.71 3.63
CA HIS A 408 0.87 5.36 4.63
C HIS A 408 0.06 4.14 4.14
N ARG A 409 0.59 2.94 4.38
CA ARG A 409 0.03 1.64 3.89
C ARG A 409 -1.43 1.46 4.26
N TYR A 410 -1.79 1.74 5.52
CA TYR A 410 -3.16 1.61 6.01
C TYR A 410 -4.15 2.61 5.39
N PHE A 411 -3.67 3.75 4.89
CA PHE A 411 -4.49 4.72 4.18
C PHE A 411 -4.56 4.45 2.66
N HIS A 412 -3.68 3.60 2.13
CA HIS A 412 -3.61 3.30 0.69
C HIS A 412 -4.96 2.87 0.08
N PRO A 413 -5.78 1.99 0.72
CA PRO A 413 -7.08 1.58 0.20
C PRO A 413 -8.08 2.73 -0.02
N VAL A 414 -7.89 3.88 0.64
CA VAL A 414 -8.74 5.06 0.56
C VAL A 414 -8.05 6.26 -0.09
N LEU A 415 -6.86 6.07 -0.67
CA LEU A 415 -6.10 7.14 -1.34
C LEU A 415 -6.91 7.84 -2.44
N GLY A 416 -7.76 7.10 -3.15
CA GLY A 416 -8.68 7.65 -4.14
C GLY A 416 -9.66 8.69 -3.58
N ASN A 417 -10.10 8.54 -2.32
CA ASN A 417 -10.97 9.53 -1.66
C ASN A 417 -10.26 10.86 -1.45
N LEU A 418 -8.98 10.83 -1.08
CA LEU A 418 -8.17 12.04 -0.91
C LEU A 418 -8.02 12.79 -2.25
N VAL A 419 -7.77 12.08 -3.34
CA VAL A 419 -7.69 12.68 -4.68
C VAL A 419 -9.05 13.22 -5.14
N LEU A 420 -10.15 12.51 -4.87
CA LEU A 420 -11.50 13.00 -5.15
C LEU A 420 -11.82 14.31 -4.41
N LEU A 421 -11.39 14.44 -3.15
CA LEU A 421 -11.51 15.67 -2.37
C LEU A 421 -10.63 16.80 -2.91
N ALA A 422 -9.47 16.50 -3.51
CA ALA A 422 -8.61 17.50 -4.11
C ALA A 422 -9.25 18.21 -5.33
N ILE A 423 -10.22 17.58 -6.02
CA ILE A 423 -10.88 18.16 -7.21
C ILE A 423 -11.69 19.43 -6.92
N PRO A 424 -12.65 19.47 -5.97
CA PRO A 424 -13.30 20.71 -5.58
C PRO A 424 -12.32 21.70 -4.93
N GLY A 425 -11.27 21.21 -4.27
CA GLY A 425 -10.17 22.02 -3.75
C GLY A 425 -9.44 22.80 -4.85
N TRP A 426 -9.20 22.14 -5.98
CA TRP A 426 -8.62 22.73 -7.18
C TRP A 426 -9.50 23.84 -7.76
N GLN A 427 -10.81 23.63 -7.80
CA GLN A 427 -11.77 24.66 -8.21
C GLN A 427 -11.75 25.86 -7.25
N ARG A 428 -11.70 25.59 -5.94
CA ARG A 428 -11.59 26.64 -4.92
C ARG A 428 -10.30 27.42 -5.04
N LEU A 429 -9.16 26.77 -5.30
CA LEU A 429 -7.89 27.45 -5.49
C LEU A 429 -7.99 28.47 -6.64
N LYS A 430 -8.57 28.10 -7.77
CA LYS A 430 -8.83 29.02 -8.90
C LYS A 430 -9.78 30.18 -8.60
N SER A 431 -10.58 30.08 -7.53
CA SER A 431 -11.42 31.19 -7.06
C SER A 431 -10.72 32.08 -6.03
N CYS A 432 -9.72 31.53 -5.32
CA CYS A 432 -8.92 32.25 -4.33
C CYS A 432 -7.76 33.01 -4.97
N VAL A 433 -7.24 32.53 -6.10
CA VAL A 433 -6.13 33.13 -6.84
C VAL A 433 -6.40 33.08 -8.34
N GLU A 434 -5.71 33.89 -9.13
CA GLU A 434 -5.80 33.84 -10.59
C GLU A 434 -5.58 32.42 -11.13
N ARG A 435 -6.34 32.06 -12.17
CA ARG A 435 -6.33 30.72 -12.78
C ARG A 435 -4.91 30.25 -13.14
N GLU A 436 -4.07 31.15 -13.63
CA GLU A 436 -2.69 30.84 -14.02
C GLU A 436 -1.81 30.48 -12.83
N ARG A 437 -1.98 31.19 -11.71
CA ARG A 437 -1.23 30.94 -10.48
C ARG A 437 -1.63 29.62 -9.85
N ALA A 438 -2.93 29.34 -9.81
CA ALA A 438 -3.41 28.02 -9.43
C ALA A 438 -2.76 26.95 -10.32
N THR A 439 -2.74 27.15 -11.65
CA THR A 439 -2.27 26.12 -12.59
C THR A 439 -0.78 25.89 -12.44
N SER A 440 -0.03 26.96 -12.19
CA SER A 440 1.37 26.89 -11.83
C SER A 440 1.59 26.12 -10.54
N PHE A 441 0.80 26.38 -9.50
CA PHE A 441 0.87 25.66 -8.22
C PHE A 441 0.70 24.14 -8.41
N LEU A 442 -0.34 23.73 -9.15
CA LEU A 442 -0.59 22.32 -9.43
C LEU A 442 0.53 21.71 -10.27
N ALA A 443 0.87 22.33 -11.41
CA ALA A 443 1.85 21.79 -12.34
C ALA A 443 3.23 21.64 -11.72
N VAL A 444 3.73 22.65 -11.01
CA VAL A 444 5.02 22.56 -10.32
C VAL A 444 4.98 21.46 -9.26
N SER A 445 3.89 21.34 -8.48
CA SER A 445 3.77 20.26 -7.50
C SER A 445 3.82 18.87 -8.13
N LEU A 446 3.16 18.67 -9.27
CA LEU A 446 3.20 17.41 -10.03
C LEU A 446 4.59 17.14 -10.61
N ILE A 447 5.24 18.16 -11.19
CA ILE A 447 6.59 18.05 -11.74
C ILE A 447 7.58 17.67 -10.65
N MET A 448 7.56 18.33 -9.49
CA MET A 448 8.46 18.01 -8.38
C MET A 448 8.23 16.59 -7.84
N ALA A 449 6.97 16.14 -7.81
CA ALA A 449 6.64 14.78 -7.39
C ALA A 449 7.24 13.71 -8.34
N VAL A 450 7.23 13.95 -9.65
CA VAL A 450 7.78 13.01 -10.65
C VAL A 450 9.29 13.15 -10.82
N ALA A 451 9.82 14.38 -10.85
CA ALA A 451 11.21 14.65 -11.15
C ALA A 451 12.14 14.44 -9.94
N ILE A 452 11.63 14.58 -8.72
CA ILE A 452 12.45 14.52 -7.50
C ILE A 452 11.92 13.45 -6.55
N THR A 453 10.66 13.57 -6.10
CA THR A 453 10.14 12.67 -5.04
C THR A 453 10.14 11.22 -5.49
N LEU A 454 9.60 10.91 -6.68
CA LEU A 454 9.52 9.54 -7.16
C LEU A 454 10.91 8.88 -7.35
N PRO A 455 11.89 9.47 -8.08
CA PRO A 455 13.23 8.89 -8.20
C PRO A 455 13.90 8.68 -6.84
N ALA A 456 13.79 9.66 -5.93
CA ALA A 456 14.32 9.52 -4.57
C ALA A 456 13.66 8.35 -3.84
N ARG A 457 12.33 8.18 -3.93
CA ARG A 457 11.62 7.04 -3.33
C ARG A 457 12.02 5.71 -3.96
N CYS A 458 12.15 5.64 -5.28
CA CYS A 458 12.61 4.44 -5.96
C CYS A 458 14.02 4.04 -5.49
N TYR A 459 14.94 5.00 -5.36
CA TYR A 459 16.27 4.75 -4.81
C TYR A 459 16.22 4.26 -3.36
N GLN A 460 15.44 4.91 -2.50
CA GLN A 460 15.29 4.50 -1.09
C GLN A 460 14.72 3.08 -0.96
N VAL A 461 13.74 2.74 -1.78
CA VAL A 461 13.15 1.39 -1.83
C VAL A 461 14.17 0.38 -2.30
N GLU A 462 14.86 0.64 -3.41
CA GLU A 462 15.89 -0.26 -3.95
C GLU A 462 17.02 -0.48 -2.93
N ALA A 463 17.49 0.57 -2.26
CA ALA A 463 18.54 0.47 -1.25
C ALA A 463 18.18 -0.49 -0.09
N VAL A 464 16.89 -0.64 0.22
CA VAL A 464 16.39 -1.55 1.24
C VAL A 464 16.09 -2.93 0.66
N VAL A 465 15.48 -3.02 -0.52
CA VAL A 465 15.06 -4.28 -1.15
C VAL A 465 16.24 -5.05 -1.76
N GLY A 466 17.18 -4.33 -2.38
CA GLY A 466 18.33 -4.88 -3.09
C GLY A 466 19.16 -5.88 -2.28
N PRO A 467 19.54 -5.60 -1.01
CA PRO A 467 20.22 -6.57 -0.16
C PRO A 467 19.47 -7.89 0.02
N PHE A 468 18.13 -7.86 0.14
CA PHE A 468 17.32 -9.07 0.27
C PHE A 468 17.22 -9.83 -1.04
N ALA A 469 17.06 -9.12 -2.17
CA ALA A 469 17.04 -9.72 -3.50
C ALA A 469 18.37 -10.44 -3.81
N ARG A 470 19.51 -9.76 -3.61
CA ARG A 470 20.85 -10.35 -3.76
C ARG A 470 21.06 -11.54 -2.82
N THR A 471 20.54 -11.48 -1.61
CA THR A 471 20.59 -12.60 -0.66
C THR A 471 19.82 -13.81 -1.17
N ALA A 472 18.62 -13.61 -1.72
CA ALA A 472 17.82 -14.68 -2.30
C ALA A 472 18.50 -15.31 -3.52
N GLU A 473 19.09 -14.51 -4.41
CA GLU A 473 19.89 -14.99 -5.55
C GLU A 473 21.13 -15.77 -5.08
N TYR A 474 21.85 -15.24 -4.10
CA TYR A 474 23.01 -15.91 -3.51
C TYR A 474 22.63 -17.28 -2.94
N ILE A 475 21.51 -17.39 -2.24
CA ILE A 475 21.02 -18.67 -1.69
C ILE A 475 20.60 -19.62 -2.82
N ALA A 476 19.88 -19.13 -3.82
CA ALA A 476 19.46 -19.94 -4.97
C ALA A 476 20.65 -20.50 -5.75
N ALA A 477 21.77 -19.79 -5.80
CA ALA A 477 23.00 -20.22 -6.46
C ALA A 477 23.80 -21.30 -5.68
N GLN A 478 23.40 -21.63 -4.45
CA GLN A 478 24.13 -22.60 -3.63
C GLN A 478 23.95 -24.03 -4.15
N LYS A 479 25.06 -24.76 -4.31
CA LYS A 479 25.05 -26.18 -4.69
C LYS A 479 24.65 -27.13 -3.55
N ALA A 480 24.37 -26.60 -2.36
CA ALA A 480 23.99 -27.41 -1.22
C ALA A 480 22.59 -28.03 -1.41
N THR A 481 22.32 -29.18 -0.82
CA THR A 481 20.93 -29.70 -0.76
C THR A 481 20.07 -28.81 0.13
N VAL A 482 20.64 -28.38 1.26
CA VAL A 482 19.98 -27.55 2.26
C VAL A 482 20.88 -26.40 2.67
N VAL A 483 20.26 -25.23 2.75
CA VAL A 483 20.83 -24.02 3.33
C VAL A 483 20.10 -23.71 4.64
N MET A 484 20.87 -23.55 5.72
CA MET A 484 20.38 -23.09 7.01
C MET A 484 20.69 -21.62 7.19
N ILE A 485 19.71 -20.87 7.67
CA ILE A 485 19.81 -19.44 7.91
C ILE A 485 19.36 -19.17 9.33
N ASN A 486 20.27 -18.67 10.17
CA ASN A 486 19.90 -18.23 11.49
C ASN A 486 19.26 -16.83 11.38
N PRO A 487 17.95 -16.68 11.63
CA PRO A 487 17.25 -15.40 11.45
C PRO A 487 17.74 -14.32 12.40
N ALA A 488 18.37 -14.71 13.52
CA ALA A 488 18.96 -13.78 14.48
C ALA A 488 20.38 -13.32 14.10
N SER A 489 20.87 -13.65 12.90
CA SER A 489 22.20 -13.21 12.43
C SER A 489 22.16 -11.87 11.68
N VAL A 490 21.04 -11.51 11.09
CA VAL A 490 20.87 -10.23 10.40
C VAL A 490 19.48 -9.69 10.66
N TRP A 491 19.34 -8.38 10.53
CA TRP A 491 18.07 -7.69 10.67
C TRP A 491 17.05 -8.23 9.66
N TYR A 492 15.86 -8.61 10.13
CA TYR A 492 14.84 -9.30 9.36
C TYR A 492 15.32 -10.57 8.64
N GLY A 493 16.32 -11.29 9.19
CA GLY A 493 16.82 -12.54 8.62
C GLY A 493 15.76 -13.64 8.47
N GLN A 494 14.65 -13.54 9.20
CA GLN A 494 13.49 -14.43 9.04
C GLN A 494 12.80 -14.29 7.68
N ASP A 495 12.89 -13.10 7.05
CA ASP A 495 12.25 -12.82 5.78
C ASP A 495 13.01 -13.45 4.61
N VAL A 496 14.20 -14.01 4.85
CA VAL A 496 15.05 -14.64 3.84
C VAL A 496 14.64 -16.09 3.55
N VAL A 497 14.04 -16.80 4.52
CA VAL A 497 13.64 -18.21 4.33
C VAL A 497 12.35 -18.28 3.49
N ARG A 498 12.51 -18.68 2.22
CA ARG A 498 11.46 -18.65 1.19
C ARG A 498 11.49 -19.89 0.31
N ASN A 499 10.91 -21.00 0.78
CA ASN A 499 10.69 -22.16 -0.07
C ASN A 499 9.37 -22.03 -0.84
N ASP A 500 9.32 -22.65 -2.03
CA ASP A 500 8.09 -22.80 -2.78
C ASP A 500 7.13 -23.77 -2.06
N PRO A 501 5.81 -23.72 -2.34
CA PRO A 501 4.82 -24.48 -1.57
C PRO A 501 4.98 -26.00 -1.62
N TYR A 502 5.51 -26.53 -2.71
CA TYR A 502 5.71 -27.97 -2.88
C TYR A 502 7.12 -28.41 -2.51
N LEU A 503 7.94 -27.50 -2.01
CA LEU A 503 9.35 -27.74 -1.82
C LEU A 503 9.95 -28.40 -3.09
N GLY A 504 9.78 -27.77 -4.25
CA GLY A 504 10.48 -28.07 -5.50
C GLY A 504 11.80 -27.31 -5.72
N ASN A 505 12.01 -26.17 -5.07
CA ASN A 505 13.19 -25.30 -5.21
C ASN A 505 14.50 -25.98 -4.75
N LYS A 506 15.67 -25.54 -5.23
CA LYS A 506 16.96 -25.95 -4.64
C LYS A 506 17.81 -24.71 -4.42
N PRO A 507 18.54 -24.60 -3.29
CA PRO A 507 18.50 -25.46 -2.09
C PRO A 507 17.20 -25.31 -1.26
N LYS A 508 16.97 -26.20 -0.30
CA LYS A 508 15.95 -25.97 0.74
C LYS A 508 16.45 -25.02 1.81
N MET A 509 15.64 -24.04 2.15
CA MET A 509 15.96 -23.05 3.18
C MET A 509 15.32 -23.49 4.50
N LEU A 510 16.08 -23.64 5.57
CA LEU A 510 15.56 -24.07 6.87
C LEU A 510 15.97 -23.12 8.00
N PHE A 511 15.06 -22.92 8.93
CA PHE A 511 15.34 -22.31 10.23
C PHE A 511 16.02 -23.32 11.16
N PRO A 512 17.30 -23.12 11.54
CA PRO A 512 18.04 -24.08 12.36
C PRO A 512 17.44 -24.24 13.76
N HIS A 513 16.93 -23.15 14.35
CA HIS A 513 16.31 -23.16 15.68
C HIS A 513 14.97 -23.91 15.75
N ARG A 514 14.36 -24.26 14.60
CA ARG A 514 13.13 -25.06 14.51
C ARG A 514 13.40 -26.54 14.22
N LEU A 515 14.67 -26.94 14.14
CA LEU A 515 15.08 -28.32 13.92
C LEU A 515 15.38 -29.01 15.26
N THR A 516 14.94 -30.26 15.38
CA THR A 516 15.38 -31.14 16.46
C THR A 516 16.80 -31.65 16.18
N ARG A 517 17.51 -32.11 17.21
CA ARG A 517 18.83 -32.76 17.04
C ARG A 517 18.77 -33.92 16.04
N ARG A 518 17.74 -34.76 16.15
CA ARG A 518 17.48 -35.85 15.20
C ARG A 518 17.27 -35.32 13.77
N GLY A 519 16.48 -34.26 13.61
CA GLY A 519 16.27 -33.61 12.31
C GLY A 519 17.57 -33.14 11.68
N PHE A 520 18.51 -32.59 12.46
CA PHE A 520 19.81 -32.18 11.94
C PHE A 520 20.63 -33.37 11.40
N TYR A 521 20.66 -34.50 12.10
CA TYR A 521 21.33 -35.71 11.63
C TYR A 521 20.70 -36.26 10.35
N GLU A 522 19.37 -36.29 10.28
CA GLU A 522 18.64 -36.73 9.08
C GLU A 522 18.97 -35.86 7.85
N LEU A 523 19.10 -34.54 8.03
CA LEU A 523 19.48 -33.64 6.93
C LEU A 523 20.89 -33.90 6.42
N ARG A 524 21.87 -34.15 7.32
CA ARG A 524 23.25 -34.47 6.91
C ARG A 524 23.34 -35.78 6.14
N ARG A 525 22.47 -36.75 6.43
CA ARG A 525 22.40 -38.02 5.67
C ARG A 525 21.83 -37.83 4.27
N ARG A 526 20.96 -36.83 4.07
CA ARG A 526 20.27 -36.56 2.79
C ARG A 526 21.10 -35.76 1.79
N GLY A 527 22.19 -35.14 2.24
CA GLY A 527 23.11 -34.43 1.38
C GLY A 527 23.86 -33.32 2.10
N THR A 528 24.34 -32.37 1.31
CA THR A 528 25.15 -31.27 1.81
C THR A 528 24.28 -30.23 2.51
N VAL A 529 24.64 -29.93 3.76
CA VAL A 529 24.02 -28.89 4.57
C VAL A 529 25.01 -27.74 4.70
N ARG A 530 24.63 -26.55 4.24
CA ARG A 530 25.43 -25.33 4.36
C ARG A 530 24.75 -24.38 5.34
N LEU A 531 25.48 -23.94 6.36
CA LEU A 531 25.06 -22.82 7.20
C LEU A 531 25.59 -21.53 6.57
N ILE A 532 24.70 -20.60 6.24
CA ILE A 532 25.14 -19.27 5.79
C ILE A 532 25.53 -18.45 7.02
N SER A 533 26.75 -17.92 7.01
CA SER A 533 27.29 -17.10 8.08
C SER A 533 26.76 -15.67 8.03
N GLN A 534 26.79 -15.00 9.18
CA GLN A 534 26.51 -13.56 9.27
C GLN A 534 27.42 -12.74 8.34
N ALA A 535 28.71 -13.09 8.27
CA ALA A 535 29.69 -12.38 7.45
C ALA A 535 29.34 -12.44 5.96
N GLU A 536 28.83 -13.57 5.47
CA GLU A 536 28.35 -13.69 4.09
C GLU A 536 27.13 -12.79 3.84
N LEU A 537 26.15 -12.78 4.75
CA LEU A 537 24.96 -11.94 4.59
C LEU A 537 25.30 -10.44 4.63
N VAL A 538 26.23 -10.03 5.50
CA VAL A 538 26.70 -8.64 5.59
C VAL A 538 27.38 -8.21 4.28
N LYS A 539 28.16 -9.08 3.64
CA LYS A 539 28.76 -8.80 2.32
C LYS A 539 27.72 -8.54 1.23
N LEU A 540 26.49 -9.05 1.38
CA LEU A 540 25.38 -8.82 0.45
C LEU A 540 24.62 -7.52 0.75
N GLY A 541 24.98 -6.82 1.83
CA GLY A 541 24.37 -5.57 2.28
C GLY A 541 23.35 -5.74 3.42
N MET A 542 23.22 -6.93 4.01
CA MET A 542 22.32 -7.14 5.14
C MET A 542 22.89 -6.55 6.43
N PHE A 543 22.04 -5.93 7.25
CA PHE A 543 22.49 -5.35 8.53
C PHE A 543 22.72 -6.45 9.57
N PRO A 544 23.87 -6.47 10.27
CA PRO A 544 24.15 -7.45 11.30
C PRO A 544 23.36 -7.17 12.58
N THR A 545 22.87 -8.21 13.23
CA THR A 545 22.32 -8.13 14.60
C THR A 545 23.39 -8.46 15.64
N ARG A 546 23.37 -7.75 16.77
CA ARG A 546 24.23 -8.10 17.91
C ARG A 546 23.67 -9.35 18.58
N ARG A 547 24.50 -10.37 18.79
CA ARG A 547 24.11 -11.46 19.71
C ARG A 547 23.90 -10.84 21.08
N ARG A 548 22.72 -11.02 21.68
CA ARG A 548 22.59 -10.90 23.14
C ARG A 548 23.58 -11.90 23.72
N ARG A 549 24.60 -11.39 24.42
CA ARG A 549 25.55 -12.23 25.15
C ARG A 549 24.82 -12.96 26.26
#